data_AF-X1SKB8-F1
#
_entry.id   AF-X1SKB8-F1
#
_cell.length_a   1.000
_cell.length_b   1.000
_cell.length_c   1.000
_cell.angle_alpha   90.00
_cell.angle_beta   90.00
_cell.angle_gamma   90.00
#
_symmetry.space_group_name_H-M   'P 1'
#
loop_
_entity.id
_entity.type
_entity.pdbx_description
1 polymer ?
#
loop_
_entity_poly.entity_id
_entity_poly.type
_entity_poly.pdbx_seq_one_letter_code
_entity_poly.pdbx_strand_id
1 'polypeptide(L)'
;TPASPLCFNQAKKIIKKLRNEFPKASITVLFHSGIYLDGGRAFKRLTNLNKDLATFSLRNGCEILDTSKNLNTLRLYDNSDLQLGYRVHGHLYALSHRKPSFLIAEDSRGTGALLTLGGRGVPIWSKFADKLSTNKIIWNAILFWLSILGLHFPISSLVSNQFVPKLILKMIKSELDNGFKSFEKIPEIIDKTFENRMKKFIKSLP
;
A
#
# COMPACT_ATOMS: atom_id res chain seq x y z
N THR A 1 -0.29 7.81 -0.90
CA THR A 1 -1.76 7.58 -0.78
C THR A 1 -2.23 6.42 -1.65
N PRO A 2 -3.40 5.82 -1.36
CA PRO A 2 -3.99 4.74 -2.16
C PRO A 2 -4.33 5.17 -3.59
N ALA A 3 -4.39 4.22 -4.53
CA ALA A 3 -5.00 4.39 -5.84
C ALA A 3 -6.48 4.00 -5.82
N SER A 4 -6.81 2.97 -5.03
CA SER A 4 -8.17 2.43 -4.97
C SER A 4 -9.07 3.21 -4.01
N PRO A 5 -10.27 3.65 -4.43
CA PRO A 5 -11.26 4.29 -3.57
C PRO A 5 -11.60 3.51 -2.29
N LEU A 6 -11.51 2.17 -2.35
CA LEU A 6 -11.84 1.27 -1.23
C LEU A 6 -10.86 1.40 -0.04
N CYS A 7 -9.72 2.05 -0.24
CA CYS A 7 -8.61 2.07 0.69
C CYS A 7 -8.48 3.41 1.43
N PHE A 8 -9.26 4.43 1.07
CA PHE A 8 -9.19 5.76 1.69
C PHE A 8 -9.55 5.73 3.19
N ASN A 9 -10.61 5.01 3.56
CA ASN A 9 -10.96 4.83 4.98
C ASN A 9 -9.88 4.04 5.74
N GLN A 10 -9.23 3.09 5.08
CA GLN A 10 -8.11 2.36 5.67
C GLN A 10 -6.90 3.28 5.89
N ALA A 11 -6.59 4.13 4.91
CA ALA A 11 -5.51 5.13 5.01
C ALA A 11 -5.76 6.11 6.17
N LYS A 12 -6.99 6.62 6.33
CA LYS A 12 -7.36 7.46 7.49
C LYS A 12 -7.13 6.75 8.82
N LYS A 13 -7.52 5.46 8.94
CA LYS A 13 -7.29 4.66 10.14
C LYS A 13 -5.79 4.47 10.42
N ILE A 14 -4.98 4.28 9.39
CA ILE A 14 -3.52 4.17 9.49
C ILE A 14 -2.93 5.49 9.99
N ILE A 15 -3.28 6.62 9.37
CA ILE A 15 -2.79 7.95 9.77
C ILE A 15 -3.09 8.21 11.24
N LYS A 16 -4.34 8.00 11.67
CA LYS A 16 -4.73 8.19 13.07
C LYS A 16 -3.92 7.27 14.01
N LYS A 17 -3.73 6.00 13.64
CA LYS A 17 -2.93 5.06 14.43
C LYS A 17 -1.46 5.47 14.53
N LEU A 18 -0.85 5.87 13.42
CA LEU A 18 0.53 6.33 13.40
C LEU A 18 0.73 7.60 14.22
N ARG A 19 -0.16 8.59 14.07
CA ARG A 19 -0.08 9.82 14.88
C ARG A 19 -0.24 9.53 16.37
N ASN A 20 -1.13 8.62 16.74
CA ASN A 20 -1.31 8.23 18.14
C ASN A 20 -0.09 7.49 18.71
N GLU A 21 0.51 6.59 17.92
CA GLU A 21 1.67 5.78 18.36
C GLU A 21 2.96 6.61 18.39
N PHE A 22 3.13 7.50 17.41
CA PHE A 22 4.33 8.31 17.22
C PHE A 22 3.99 9.81 17.27
N PRO A 23 3.55 10.34 18.42
CA PRO A 23 3.07 11.72 18.52
C PRO A 23 4.14 12.75 18.19
N LYS A 24 5.41 12.44 18.47
CA LYS A 24 6.58 13.31 18.22
C LYS A 24 7.17 13.17 16.81
N ALA A 25 6.75 12.18 16.03
CA ALA A 25 7.29 11.99 14.69
C ALA A 25 6.71 13.03 13.72
N SER A 26 7.54 13.54 12.81
CA SER A 26 7.04 14.22 11.63
C SER A 26 6.40 13.19 10.69
N ILE A 27 5.16 13.42 10.29
CA ILE A 27 4.42 12.51 9.40
C ILE A 27 3.97 13.32 8.20
N THR A 28 4.53 13.00 7.04
CA THR A 28 4.18 13.63 5.76
C THR A 28 3.35 12.67 4.90
N VAL A 29 2.18 13.12 4.45
CA VAL A 29 1.28 12.33 3.61
C VAL A 29 1.44 12.75 2.14
N LEU A 30 2.00 11.85 1.33
CA LEU A 30 2.31 12.09 -0.08
C LEU A 30 1.17 11.66 -1.02
N PHE A 31 0.73 12.59 -1.88
CA PHE A 31 -0.31 12.39 -2.89
C PHE A 31 0.30 12.19 -4.29
N HIS A 32 0.60 10.94 -4.64
CA HIS A 32 1.23 10.57 -5.92
C HIS A 32 0.42 10.92 -7.16
N SER A 33 -0.89 10.68 -7.13
CA SER A 33 -1.77 11.03 -8.25
C SER A 33 -2.17 12.50 -8.22
N GLY A 34 -1.95 13.19 -7.09
CA GLY A 34 -2.38 14.57 -6.88
C GLY A 34 -3.64 14.69 -6.05
N ILE A 35 -3.79 15.83 -5.38
CA ILE A 35 -4.98 16.15 -4.59
C ILE A 35 -6.12 16.57 -5.52
N TYR A 36 -5.79 17.31 -6.57
CA TYR A 36 -6.71 17.80 -7.59
C TYR A 36 -6.39 17.06 -8.90
N LEU A 37 -7.33 16.24 -9.35
CA LEU A 37 -7.23 15.52 -10.61
C LEU A 37 -8.15 16.16 -11.66
N ASP A 38 -7.60 16.36 -12.84
CA ASP A 38 -8.34 16.86 -14.00
C ASP A 38 -8.96 15.67 -14.75
N GLY A 39 -10.25 15.78 -15.12
CA GLY A 39 -10.94 14.75 -15.91
C GLY A 39 -12.44 14.58 -15.59
N GLY A 40 -13.03 13.52 -16.16
CA GLY A 40 -14.46 13.22 -16.06
C GLY A 40 -14.94 12.77 -14.66
N ARG A 41 -16.18 12.27 -14.58
CA ARG A 41 -16.88 11.97 -13.31
C ARG A 41 -16.10 11.06 -12.34
N ALA A 42 -15.38 10.07 -12.86
CA ALA A 42 -14.54 9.17 -12.06
C ALA A 42 -13.37 9.92 -11.38
N PHE A 43 -12.72 10.83 -12.09
CA PHE A 43 -11.67 11.70 -11.55
C PHE A 43 -12.23 12.64 -10.49
N LYS A 44 -13.43 13.21 -10.70
CA LYS A 44 -14.10 14.05 -9.68
C LYS A 44 -14.32 13.31 -8.35
N ARG A 45 -14.75 12.04 -8.41
CA ARG A 45 -14.91 11.21 -7.20
C ARG A 45 -13.56 11.01 -6.49
N LEU A 46 -12.51 10.66 -7.22
CA LEU A 46 -11.19 10.44 -6.64
C LEU A 46 -10.57 11.74 -6.09
N THR A 47 -10.77 12.86 -6.78
CA THR A 47 -10.41 14.21 -6.29
C THR A 47 -11.07 14.51 -4.95
N ASN A 48 -12.37 14.23 -4.80
CA ASN A 48 -13.06 14.45 -3.53
C ASN A 48 -12.49 13.57 -2.40
N LEU A 49 -12.19 12.30 -2.71
CA LEU A 49 -11.56 11.38 -1.74
C LEU A 49 -10.14 11.85 -1.35
N ASN A 50 -9.36 12.35 -2.31
CA ASN A 50 -8.03 12.90 -2.03
C ASN A 50 -8.09 14.17 -1.18
N LYS A 51 -9.00 15.10 -1.48
CA LYS A 51 -9.23 16.31 -0.67
C LYS A 51 -9.66 15.98 0.76
N ASP A 52 -10.57 15.02 0.90
CA ASP A 52 -11.04 14.54 2.19
C ASP A 52 -9.89 13.89 2.99
N LEU A 53 -9.05 13.07 2.34
CA LEU A 53 -7.86 12.51 2.98
C LEU A 53 -6.83 13.59 3.35
N ALA A 54 -6.62 14.60 2.51
CA ALA A 54 -5.69 15.70 2.78
C ALA A 54 -6.15 16.51 3.99
N THR A 55 -7.43 16.90 4.01
CA THR A 55 -8.06 17.58 5.15
C THR A 55 -7.97 16.73 6.42
N PHE A 56 -8.25 15.44 6.33
CA PHE A 56 -8.12 14.53 7.46
C PHE A 56 -6.68 14.45 7.98
N SER A 57 -5.70 14.41 7.08
CA SER A 57 -4.27 14.34 7.43
C SER A 57 -3.83 15.60 8.19
N LEU A 58 -4.15 16.79 7.67
CA LEU A 58 -3.88 18.07 8.31
C LEU A 58 -4.50 18.15 9.72
N ARG A 59 -5.77 17.74 9.86
CA ARG A 59 -6.47 17.70 11.16
C ARG A 59 -5.83 16.74 12.18
N ASN A 60 -5.05 15.78 11.73
CA ASN A 60 -4.30 14.86 12.60
C ASN A 60 -2.82 15.28 12.71
N GLY A 61 -2.51 16.56 12.49
CA GLY A 61 -1.17 17.12 12.64
C GLY A 61 -0.13 16.53 11.69
N CYS A 62 -0.56 16.03 10.52
CA CYS A 62 0.36 15.57 9.49
C CYS A 62 0.62 16.69 8.48
N GLU A 63 1.82 16.71 7.93
CA GLU A 63 2.12 17.50 6.74
C GLU A 63 1.54 16.81 5.51
N ILE A 64 1.20 17.58 4.49
CA ILE A 64 0.73 17.05 3.20
C ILE A 64 1.63 17.54 2.09
N LEU A 65 1.82 16.70 1.09
CA LEU A 65 2.50 17.13 -0.12
C LEU A 65 1.90 16.49 -1.36
N ASP A 66 1.67 17.33 -2.36
CA ASP A 66 1.23 16.92 -3.69
C ASP A 66 2.45 16.73 -4.58
N THR A 67 2.65 15.50 -5.05
CA THR A 67 3.80 15.13 -5.86
C THR A 67 3.45 14.94 -7.34
N SER A 68 2.20 15.19 -7.73
CA SER A 68 1.70 14.89 -9.08
C SER A 68 2.33 15.73 -10.18
N LYS A 69 2.81 16.93 -9.84
CA LYS A 69 3.27 17.93 -10.81
C LYS A 69 4.78 18.01 -10.98
N ASN A 70 5.57 17.25 -10.21
CA ASN A 70 7.02 17.38 -10.23
C ASN A 70 7.72 16.03 -9.98
N LEU A 71 8.55 15.57 -10.92
CA LEU A 71 9.30 14.32 -10.80
C LEU A 71 10.42 14.38 -9.75
N ASN A 72 10.94 15.57 -9.43
CA ASN A 72 11.95 15.74 -8.38
C ASN A 72 11.41 15.47 -6.97
N THR A 73 10.10 15.26 -6.83
CA THR A 73 9.45 14.86 -5.59
C THR A 73 9.85 13.45 -5.14
N LEU A 74 10.47 12.63 -5.98
CA LEU A 74 11.02 11.35 -5.51
C LEU A 74 12.14 11.55 -4.47
N ARG A 75 12.90 12.66 -4.55
CA ARG A 75 13.94 12.97 -3.54
C ARG A 75 13.39 13.25 -2.15
N LEU A 76 12.09 13.43 -1.99
CA LEU A 76 11.46 13.60 -0.69
C LEU A 76 11.59 12.36 0.19
N TYR A 77 11.73 11.18 -0.43
CA TYR A 77 11.98 9.94 0.30
C TYR A 77 13.36 9.93 0.95
N ASP A 78 14.33 10.68 0.42
CA ASP A 78 15.71 10.69 0.92
C ASP A 78 15.78 11.24 2.35
N ASN A 79 14.89 12.18 2.69
CA ASN A 79 14.79 12.83 3.99
C ASN A 79 13.90 12.06 4.99
N SER A 80 13.39 10.89 4.61
CA SER A 80 12.56 10.06 5.50
C SER A 80 13.37 8.94 6.14
N ASP A 81 13.04 8.62 7.40
CA ASP A 81 13.60 7.46 8.10
C ASP A 81 12.84 6.17 7.78
N LEU A 82 11.54 6.31 7.45
CA LEU A 82 10.62 5.21 7.24
C LEU A 82 9.59 5.59 6.17
N GLN A 83 9.39 4.70 5.21
CA GLN A 83 8.31 4.79 4.24
C GLN A 83 7.16 3.82 4.62
N LEU A 84 5.91 4.29 4.48
CA LEU A 84 4.73 3.45 4.46
C LEU A 84 3.81 3.93 3.33
N GLY A 85 3.35 3.03 2.48
CA GLY A 85 2.43 3.44 1.45
C GLY A 85 1.80 2.32 0.64
N TYR A 86 0.98 2.73 -0.31
CA TYR A 86 0.25 1.86 -1.23
C TYR A 86 0.92 1.76 -2.61
N ARG A 87 1.85 2.66 -2.91
CA ARG A 87 2.47 2.77 -4.23
C ARG A 87 3.74 1.96 -4.29
N VAL A 88 3.75 0.94 -5.15
CA VAL A 88 4.93 0.06 -5.36
C VAL A 88 6.18 0.85 -5.75
N HIS A 89 6.04 1.89 -6.57
CA HIS A 89 7.19 2.71 -6.99
C HIS A 89 7.84 3.47 -5.82
N GLY A 90 7.03 4.06 -4.93
CA GLY A 90 7.57 4.71 -3.73
C GLY A 90 8.24 3.71 -2.79
N HIS A 91 7.71 2.49 -2.71
CA HIS A 91 8.32 1.42 -1.93
C HIS A 91 9.70 1.01 -2.49
N LEU A 92 9.78 0.75 -3.80
CA LEU A 92 11.03 0.38 -4.47
C LEU A 92 12.08 1.47 -4.39
N TYR A 93 11.68 2.74 -4.55
CA TYR A 93 12.59 3.88 -4.43
C TYR A 93 13.19 3.97 -3.01
N ALA A 94 12.37 3.83 -1.97
CA ALA A 94 12.88 3.86 -0.59
C ALA A 94 13.88 2.71 -0.35
N LEU A 95 13.57 1.50 -0.81
CA LEU A 95 14.47 0.35 -0.68
C LEU A 95 15.78 0.53 -1.46
N SER A 96 15.75 1.13 -2.66
CA SER A 96 16.98 1.40 -3.42
C SER A 96 17.89 2.41 -2.73
N HIS A 97 17.31 3.32 -1.92
CA HIS A 97 18.02 4.26 -1.07
C HIS A 97 18.31 3.71 0.33
N ARG A 98 18.16 2.38 0.52
CA ARG A 98 18.46 1.69 1.78
C ARG A 98 17.61 2.19 2.96
N LYS A 99 16.41 2.70 2.67
CA LYS A 99 15.44 3.16 3.67
C LYS A 99 14.38 2.08 3.93
N PRO A 100 14.07 1.76 5.20
CA PRO A 100 12.98 0.87 5.54
C PRO A 100 11.64 1.33 4.95
N SER A 101 10.88 0.38 4.42
CA SER A 101 9.72 0.68 3.60
C SER A 101 8.65 -0.40 3.73
N PHE A 102 7.44 -0.02 4.09
CA PHE A 102 6.31 -0.93 4.26
C PHE A 102 5.30 -0.73 3.14
N LEU A 103 5.03 -1.79 2.37
CA LEU A 103 4.07 -1.73 1.27
C LEU A 103 2.72 -2.33 1.67
N ILE A 104 1.65 -1.58 1.48
CA ILE A 104 0.29 -2.10 1.44
C ILE A 104 -0.02 -2.38 -0.03
N ALA A 105 0.11 -3.64 -0.44
CA ALA A 105 -0.01 -4.03 -1.84
C ALA A 105 -1.48 -4.00 -2.31
N GLU A 106 -1.83 -3.00 -3.12
CA GLU A 106 -3.18 -2.86 -3.70
C GLU A 106 -3.44 -3.83 -4.86
N ASP A 107 -2.38 -4.26 -5.56
CA ASP A 107 -2.47 -5.10 -6.74
C ASP A 107 -1.36 -6.17 -6.80
N SER A 108 -1.36 -6.93 -7.89
CA SER A 108 -0.39 -8.01 -8.15
C SER A 108 1.04 -7.49 -8.29
N ARG A 109 1.25 -6.25 -8.75
CA ARG A 109 2.60 -5.65 -8.88
C ARG A 109 3.21 -5.43 -7.51
N GLY A 110 2.43 -4.86 -6.58
CA GLY A 110 2.87 -4.69 -5.20
C GLY A 110 3.16 -6.03 -4.52
N THR A 111 2.32 -7.04 -4.78
CA THR A 111 2.51 -8.39 -4.23
C THR A 111 3.77 -9.06 -4.79
N GLY A 112 3.99 -8.95 -6.11
CA GLY A 112 5.18 -9.48 -6.77
C GLY A 112 6.47 -8.81 -6.26
N ALA A 113 6.45 -7.50 -6.03
CA ALA A 113 7.58 -6.78 -5.45
C ALA A 113 7.93 -7.28 -4.03
N LEU A 114 6.91 -7.47 -3.17
CA LEU A 114 7.11 -8.03 -1.83
C LEU A 114 7.72 -9.43 -1.86
N LEU A 115 7.18 -10.31 -2.71
CA LEU A 115 7.67 -11.69 -2.86
C LEU A 115 9.11 -11.73 -3.40
N THR A 116 9.44 -10.88 -4.37
CA THR A 116 10.74 -10.87 -5.03
C THR A 116 11.84 -10.35 -4.11
N LEU A 117 11.57 -9.27 -3.37
CA LEU A 117 12.56 -8.61 -2.54
C LEU A 117 12.62 -9.15 -1.11
N GLY A 118 11.67 -10.00 -0.71
CA GLY A 118 11.47 -10.33 0.71
C GLY A 118 11.04 -9.12 1.53
N GLY A 119 10.44 -8.11 0.89
CA GLY A 119 10.05 -6.85 1.50
C GLY A 119 8.96 -7.02 2.55
N ARG A 120 8.88 -6.07 3.49
CA ARG A 120 7.83 -6.05 4.51
C ARG A 120 6.59 -5.34 3.98
N GLY A 121 5.44 -6.01 4.06
CA GLY A 121 4.18 -5.46 3.62
C GLY A 121 3.01 -6.39 3.83
N VAL A 122 1.82 -5.92 3.49
CA VAL A 122 0.59 -6.72 3.54
C VAL A 122 -0.21 -6.53 2.25
N PRO A 123 -0.75 -7.61 1.66
CA PRO A 123 -1.73 -7.46 0.59
C PRO A 123 -3.01 -6.85 1.15
N ILE A 124 -3.64 -5.98 0.37
CA ILE A 124 -4.91 -5.34 0.79
C ILE A 124 -6.08 -6.31 0.77
N TRP A 125 -5.96 -7.38 -0.01
CA TRP A 125 -6.96 -8.40 -0.18
C TRP A 125 -6.73 -9.52 0.83
N SER A 126 -7.66 -9.68 1.76
CA SER A 126 -7.87 -10.98 2.42
C SER A 126 -8.80 -11.79 1.53
N LYS A 127 -8.52 -13.08 1.31
CA LYS A 127 -9.50 -13.96 0.68
C LYS A 127 -10.78 -13.89 1.52
N PHE A 128 -11.90 -13.51 0.92
CA PHE A 128 -13.20 -13.45 1.61
C PHE A 128 -13.55 -14.80 2.27
N ALA A 129 -13.05 -15.89 1.68
CA ALA A 129 -13.13 -17.26 2.18
C ALA A 129 -12.56 -17.44 3.60
N ASP A 130 -11.56 -16.68 4.02
CA ASP A 130 -10.97 -16.82 5.36
C ASP A 130 -11.86 -16.19 6.45
N LYS A 131 -12.81 -15.32 6.07
CA LYS A 131 -13.74 -14.66 7.00
C LYS A 131 -15.08 -15.37 7.16
N LEU A 132 -15.48 -16.19 6.18
CA LEU A 132 -16.69 -17.02 6.21
C LEU A 132 -16.41 -18.50 6.56
N SER A 133 -15.14 -18.86 6.77
CA SER A 133 -14.74 -20.23 7.08
C SER A 133 -14.93 -20.57 8.56
N THR A 134 -16.10 -21.09 8.88
CA THR A 134 -16.18 -22.34 9.65
C THR A 134 -16.84 -23.48 8.89
N ASN A 135 -17.67 -23.22 7.85
CA ASN A 135 -18.25 -24.27 7.01
C ASN A 135 -18.35 -23.87 5.53
N LYS A 136 -17.27 -24.13 4.77
CA LYS A 136 -17.19 -23.90 3.31
C LYS A 136 -18.33 -24.58 2.52
N ILE A 137 -18.85 -25.70 3.03
CA ILE A 137 -19.90 -26.50 2.38
C ILE A 137 -21.23 -25.74 2.32
N ILE A 138 -21.61 -25.09 3.42
CA ILE A 138 -22.90 -24.37 3.54
C ILE A 138 -22.90 -23.14 2.61
N TRP A 139 -21.78 -22.41 2.55
CA TRP A 139 -21.66 -21.25 1.65
C TRP A 139 -21.71 -21.63 0.18
N ASN A 140 -21.05 -22.72 -0.21
CA ASN A 140 -21.11 -23.20 -1.59
C ASN A 140 -22.53 -23.65 -1.98
N ALA A 141 -23.27 -24.28 -1.06
CA ALA A 141 -24.67 -24.66 -1.28
C ALA A 141 -25.59 -23.44 -1.42
N ILE A 142 -25.40 -22.41 -0.59
CA ILE A 142 -26.17 -21.15 -0.66
C ILE A 142 -25.86 -20.40 -1.97
N LEU A 143 -24.59 -20.27 -2.33
CA LEU A 143 -24.18 -19.61 -3.58
C LEU A 143 -24.71 -20.36 -4.82
N PHE A 144 -24.72 -21.69 -4.78
CA PHE A 144 -25.31 -22.53 -5.81
C PHE A 144 -26.82 -22.30 -5.93
N TRP A 145 -27.56 -22.33 -4.83
CA TRP A 145 -29.01 -22.06 -4.83
C TRP A 145 -29.36 -20.65 -5.30
N LEU A 146 -28.59 -19.64 -4.90
CA LEU A 146 -28.79 -18.27 -5.37
C LEU A 146 -28.51 -18.11 -6.86
N SER A 147 -27.55 -18.87 -7.41
CA SER A 147 -27.26 -18.88 -8.84
C SER A 147 -28.39 -19.51 -9.67
N ILE A 148 -29.03 -20.56 -9.16
CA ILE A 148 -30.22 -21.18 -9.77
C ILE A 148 -31.41 -20.19 -9.81
N LEU A 149 -31.52 -19.32 -8.81
CA LEU A 149 -32.55 -18.27 -8.74
C LEU A 149 -32.24 -17.02 -9.60
N GLY A 150 -31.19 -17.04 -10.43
CA GLY A 150 -30.80 -15.92 -11.29
C GLY A 150 -30.16 -14.73 -10.55
N LEU A 151 -30.04 -14.81 -9.22
CA LEU A 151 -29.37 -13.82 -8.38
C LEU A 151 -27.85 -14.03 -8.47
N HIS A 152 -27.25 -13.47 -9.52
CA HIS A 152 -25.80 -13.42 -9.67
C HIS A 152 -25.21 -12.46 -8.62
N PHE A 153 -24.75 -13.00 -7.49
CA PHE A 153 -23.87 -12.24 -6.61
C PHE A 153 -22.52 -12.06 -7.31
N PRO A 154 -22.01 -10.82 -7.45
CA PRO A 154 -20.66 -10.64 -7.97
C PRO A 154 -19.70 -11.30 -6.98
N ILE A 155 -19.00 -12.35 -7.41
CA ILE A 155 -17.91 -13.04 -6.68
C ILE A 155 -16.66 -12.12 -6.53
N SER A 156 -16.86 -10.81 -6.56
CA SER A 156 -15.86 -9.80 -6.26
C SER A 156 -16.34 -8.86 -5.15
N SER A 157 -16.73 -9.41 -4.00
CA SER A 157 -16.72 -8.67 -2.74
C SER A 157 -15.27 -8.50 -2.25
N LEU A 158 -14.43 -7.91 -3.11
CA LEU A 158 -13.07 -7.50 -2.80
C LEU A 158 -13.16 -6.34 -1.80
N VAL A 159 -13.26 -6.69 -0.51
CA VAL A 159 -13.30 -5.74 0.60
C VAL A 159 -11.88 -5.50 1.09
N SER A 160 -11.53 -4.24 1.32
CA SER A 160 -10.24 -3.89 1.89
C SER A 160 -10.08 -4.55 3.26
N ASN A 161 -8.97 -5.26 3.47
CA ASN A 161 -8.72 -6.00 4.70
C ASN A 161 -8.68 -5.01 5.89
N GLN A 162 -9.68 -5.12 6.76
CA GLN A 162 -9.86 -4.24 7.90
C GLN A 162 -8.76 -4.36 8.97
N PHE A 163 -7.99 -5.45 8.94
CA PHE A 163 -6.90 -5.71 9.89
C PHE A 163 -5.59 -5.06 9.47
N VAL A 164 -5.47 -4.61 8.21
CA VAL A 164 -4.26 -3.96 7.67
C VAL A 164 -3.73 -2.85 8.58
N PRO A 165 -4.54 -1.90 9.10
CA PRO A 165 -4.02 -0.86 9.99
C PRO A 165 -3.39 -1.40 11.28
N LYS A 166 -3.91 -2.51 11.83
CA LYS A 166 -3.38 -3.14 13.04
C LYS A 166 -2.12 -3.94 12.72
N LEU A 167 -2.14 -4.70 11.63
CA LEU A 167 -1.02 -5.53 11.17
C LEU A 167 0.20 -4.66 10.83
N ILE A 168 0.02 -3.61 10.03
CA ILE A 168 1.09 -2.67 9.68
C ILE A 168 1.72 -2.04 10.92
N LEU A 169 0.90 -1.55 11.87
CA LEU A 169 1.44 -0.95 13.08
C LEU A 169 2.26 -1.96 13.91
N LYS A 170 1.77 -3.20 14.03
CA LYS A 170 2.51 -4.29 14.70
C LYS A 170 3.85 -4.56 13.99
N MET A 171 3.85 -4.59 12.66
CA MET A 171 5.06 -4.82 11.86
C MET A 171 6.06 -3.68 12.03
N ILE A 172 5.63 -2.42 11.97
CA ILE A 172 6.50 -1.25 12.17
C ILE A 172 7.15 -1.31 13.55
N LYS A 173 6.36 -1.54 14.62
CA LYS A 173 6.90 -1.66 15.98
C LYS A 173 7.93 -2.78 16.10
N SER A 174 7.61 -3.96 15.57
CA SER A 174 8.52 -5.10 15.61
C SER A 174 9.85 -4.82 14.89
N GLU A 175 9.84 -4.03 13.81
CA GLU A 175 11.08 -3.64 13.12
C GLU A 175 11.81 -2.51 13.82
N LEU A 176 11.11 -1.56 14.45
CA LEU A 176 11.74 -0.56 15.31
C LEU A 176 12.48 -1.23 16.49
N ASP A 177 11.84 -2.20 17.14
CA ASP A 177 12.39 -2.92 18.29
C ASP A 177 13.63 -3.75 17.91
N ASN A 178 13.70 -4.24 16.67
CA ASN A 178 14.80 -5.10 16.21
C ASN A 178 15.86 -4.36 15.38
N GLY A 179 15.71 -3.05 15.16
CA GLY A 179 16.64 -2.24 14.36
C GLY A 179 16.53 -2.47 12.85
N PHE A 180 15.34 -2.82 12.34
CA PHE A 180 15.06 -3.08 10.93
C PHE A 180 15.84 -4.25 10.32
N LYS A 181 16.16 -5.29 11.11
CA LYS A 181 16.94 -6.46 10.67
C LYS A 181 16.39 -7.13 9.42
N SER A 182 15.07 -7.08 9.21
CA SER A 182 14.45 -7.69 8.03
C SER A 182 14.80 -6.98 6.72
N PHE A 183 15.27 -5.74 6.79
CA PHE A 183 15.65 -4.94 5.63
C PHE A 183 17.14 -5.10 5.26
N GLU A 184 17.98 -5.66 6.15
CA GLU A 184 19.45 -5.76 5.95
C GLU A 184 19.84 -6.52 4.67
N LYS A 185 19.07 -7.56 4.30
CA LYS A 185 19.35 -8.39 3.13
C LYS A 185 18.78 -7.84 1.82
N ILE A 186 17.84 -6.90 1.89
CA ILE A 186 17.18 -6.36 0.69
C ILE A 186 18.17 -5.69 -0.27
N PRO A 187 19.13 -4.87 0.20
CA PRO A 187 20.21 -4.33 -0.63
C PRO A 187 20.92 -5.36 -1.49
N GLU A 188 21.34 -6.46 -0.87
CA GLU A 188 22.07 -7.54 -1.53
C GLU A 188 21.18 -8.22 -2.58
N ILE A 189 19.88 -8.41 -2.29
CA ILE A 189 18.92 -8.98 -3.23
C ILE A 189 18.75 -8.05 -4.45
N ILE A 190 18.65 -6.74 -4.25
CA ILE A 190 18.54 -5.76 -5.34
C ILE A 190 19.80 -5.81 -6.21
N ASP A 191 20.98 -5.71 -5.60
CA ASP A 191 22.26 -5.67 -6.30
C ASP A 191 22.49 -6.97 -7.09
N LYS A 192 22.24 -8.13 -6.47
CA LYS A 192 22.31 -9.44 -7.15
C LYS A 192 21.31 -9.57 -8.29
N THR A 193 20.09 -9.09 -8.11
CA THR A 193 19.06 -9.15 -9.17
C THR A 193 19.46 -8.27 -10.36
N PHE A 194 20.03 -7.10 -10.08
CA PHE A 194 20.51 -6.19 -11.12
C PHE A 194 21.64 -6.85 -11.93
N GLU A 195 22.69 -7.32 -11.26
CA GLU A 195 23.86 -7.90 -11.91
C GLU A 195 23.51 -9.18 -12.69
N ASN A 196 22.71 -10.08 -12.11
CA ASN A 196 22.46 -11.39 -12.70
C ASN A 196 21.38 -11.39 -13.79
N ARG A 197 20.39 -10.48 -13.69
CA ARG A 197 19.22 -10.47 -14.59
C ARG A 197 19.08 -9.18 -15.37
N MET A 198 18.97 -8.04 -14.68
CA MET A 198 18.63 -6.77 -15.33
C MET A 198 19.72 -6.29 -16.29
N LYS A 199 20.99 -6.44 -15.92
CA LYS A 199 22.13 -6.02 -16.75
C LYS A 199 22.17 -6.76 -18.09
N LYS A 200 21.88 -8.07 -18.07
CA LYS A 200 21.76 -8.88 -19.29
C LYS A 200 20.56 -8.44 -20.14
N PHE A 201 19.42 -8.23 -19.49
CA PHE A 201 18.20 -7.75 -20.15
C PHE A 201 18.42 -6.40 -20.84
N ILE A 202 18.99 -5.40 -20.14
CA ILE A 202 19.27 -4.07 -20.70
C ILE A 202 20.21 -4.18 -21.91
N LYS A 203 21.26 -5.00 -21.82
CA LYS A 203 22.18 -5.24 -22.95
C LYS A 203 21.54 -5.95 -24.14
N SER A 204 20.41 -6.63 -23.94
CA SER A 204 19.66 -7.30 -25.00
C SER A 204 18.58 -6.41 -25.65
N LEU A 205 18.36 -5.20 -25.13
CA LEU A 205 17.44 -4.26 -25.75
C LEU A 205 18.06 -3.72 -27.07
N PRO A 206 17.26 -3.59 -28.13
CA PRO A 206 17.70 -3.04 -29.41
C PRO A 206 18.07 -1.56 -29.33
#